data_AF-A0A3P8RJP1-F1
#
_entry.id   AF-A0A3P8RJP1-F1
#
_cell.length_a   1.000
_cell.length_b   1.000
_cell.length_c   1.000
_cell.angle_alpha   90.00
_cell.angle_beta   90.00
_cell.angle_gamma   90.00
#
_symmetry.space_group_name_H-M   'P 1'
#
loop_
_entity.id
_entity.type
_entity.pdbx_description
1 polymer ?
#
loop_
_entity_poly.entity_id
_entity_poly.type
_entity_poly.pdbx_seq_one_letter_code
_entity_poly.pdbx_strand_id
1 'polypeptide(L)'
;AAEKVLLIGILEFIEIYIPFDLLRHQMSDVLGDGGILKEVVQPGEGPPVPQNASVLIHYSGFLEYSDQPFETTTNFRYPVMMKLGRGTRFFTQVEQ
;
A
#
# COMPACT_ATOMS: atom_id res chain seq x y z
N ALA A 1 -5.29 -11.11 15.32
CA ALA A 1 -4.66 -11.50 14.05
C ALA A 1 -5.28 -10.66 12.95
N ALA A 2 -4.54 -9.69 12.43
CA ALA A 2 -4.97 -8.81 11.35
C ALA A 2 -3.72 -8.37 10.58
N GLU A 3 -3.21 -9.26 9.74
CA GLU A 3 -2.31 -8.90 8.65
C GLU A 3 -3.18 -8.51 7.47
N LYS A 4 -3.46 -7.21 7.35
CA LYS A 4 -4.00 -6.62 6.13
C LYS A 4 -3.15 -5.41 5.83
N VAL A 5 -2.06 -5.71 5.15
CA VAL A 5 -1.04 -4.78 4.72
C VAL A 5 -1.30 -4.53 3.23
N LEU A 6 -1.40 -3.26 2.84
CA LEU A 6 -1.26 -2.86 1.45
C LEU A 6 0.22 -3.04 1.10
N LEU A 7 0.61 -4.27 0.78
CA LEU A 7 1.92 -4.59 0.26
C LEU A 7 1.92 -4.24 -1.22
N ILE A 8 2.53 -3.11 -1.58
CA ILE A 8 3.35 -3.12 -2.79
C ILE A 8 4.66 -3.77 -2.34
N GLY A 9 4.76 -5.08 -2.57
CA GLY A 9 5.98 -5.86 -2.34
C GLY A 9 5.72 -7.20 -1.68
N ILE A 10 5.39 -8.22 -2.47
CA ILE A 10 6.18 -9.46 -2.61
C ILE A 10 5.66 -10.13 -3.87
N LEU A 11 6.38 -9.90 -4.97
CA LEU A 11 6.76 -10.92 -5.92
C LEU A 11 8.02 -10.36 -6.57
N GLU A 12 9.13 -11.06 -6.35
CA GLU A 12 10.35 -10.79 -7.08
C GLU A 12 10.00 -10.66 -8.58
N PHE A 13 10.46 -9.57 -9.20
CA PHE A 13 10.52 -9.34 -10.64
C PHE A 13 9.32 -8.89 -11.47
N ILE A 14 8.08 -8.85 -10.98
CA ILE A 14 6.95 -8.52 -11.87
C ILE A 14 6.37 -7.15 -11.50
N GLU A 15 6.50 -6.18 -12.43
CA GLU A 15 5.73 -4.93 -12.56
C GLU A 15 6.35 -3.58 -12.18
N ILE A 16 7.61 -3.48 -11.73
CA ILE A 16 8.21 -2.15 -11.42
C ILE A 16 8.39 -1.24 -12.68
N TYR A 17 8.17 -1.78 -13.87
CA TYR A 17 8.25 -1.06 -15.14
C TYR A 17 6.91 -0.86 -15.85
N ILE A 18 5.79 -1.28 -15.26
CA ILE A 18 4.46 -1.05 -15.86
C ILE A 18 4.02 0.38 -15.51
N PRO A 19 3.77 1.26 -16.50
CA PRO A 19 3.18 2.58 -16.26
C PRO A 19 1.88 2.46 -15.47
N PHE A 20 1.63 3.40 -14.57
CA PHE A 20 0.45 3.37 -13.70
C PHE A 20 -0.86 3.41 -14.50
N ASP A 21 -0.85 4.05 -15.67
CA ASP A 21 -1.98 4.04 -16.60
C ASP A 21 -2.30 2.68 -17.21
N LEU A 22 -1.34 1.75 -17.27
CA LEU A 22 -1.61 0.37 -17.64
C LEU A 22 -2.00 -0.46 -16.41
N LEU A 23 -1.29 -0.26 -15.29
CA LEU A 23 -1.56 -0.96 -14.03
C LEU A 23 -2.99 -0.73 -13.53
N ARG A 24 -3.55 0.47 -13.68
CA ARG A 24 -4.92 0.77 -13.25
C ARG A 24 -6.00 -0.15 -13.86
N HIS A 25 -5.75 -0.77 -15.01
CA HIS A 25 -6.73 -1.62 -15.68
C HIS A 25 -6.99 -2.95 -14.95
N GLN A 26 -6.05 -3.43 -14.14
CA GLN A 26 -6.23 -4.64 -13.31
C GLN A 26 -6.70 -4.33 -11.87
N MET A 27 -6.81 -3.04 -11.52
CA MET A 27 -7.17 -2.60 -10.18
C MET A 27 -8.66 -2.28 -10.05
N SER A 28 -9.18 -2.40 -8.83
CA SER A 28 -10.55 -1.99 -8.48
C SER A 28 -10.54 -0.59 -7.85
N ASP A 29 -11.48 0.25 -8.27
CA ASP A 29 -11.69 1.56 -7.66
C ASP A 29 -12.38 1.40 -6.29
N VAL A 30 -11.71 1.88 -5.24
CA VAL A 30 -12.17 1.73 -3.85
C VAL A 30 -13.22 2.78 -3.48
N LEU A 31 -13.14 3.98 -4.07
CA LEU A 31 -14.01 5.11 -3.74
C LEU A 31 -15.02 5.44 -4.84
N GLY A 32 -14.78 4.99 -6.07
CA GLY A 32 -15.60 5.26 -7.24
C GLY A 32 -15.26 6.58 -7.95
N ASP A 33 -14.20 7.28 -7.52
CA ASP A 33 -13.73 8.55 -8.08
C ASP A 33 -12.43 8.42 -8.90
N GLY A 34 -11.87 7.21 -8.99
CA GLY A 34 -10.60 6.92 -9.65
C GLY A 34 -9.36 7.39 -8.90
N GLY A 35 -9.49 7.94 -7.69
CA GLY A 35 -8.37 8.48 -6.90
C GLY A 35 -7.61 7.42 -6.10
N ILE A 36 -8.30 6.36 -5.65
CA ILE A 36 -7.68 5.23 -4.94
C ILE A 36 -8.08 3.93 -5.62
N LEU A 37 -7.11 3.33 -6.32
CA LEU A 37 -7.25 2.03 -6.95
C LEU A 37 -6.51 0.97 -6.13
N LYS A 38 -7.07 -0.24 -6.09
CA LYS A 38 -6.53 -1.36 -5.31
C LYS A 38 -6.59 -2.67 -6.08
N GLU A 39 -5.49 -3.39 -6.06
CA GLU A 39 -5.42 -4.82 -6.37
C GLU A 39 -5.05 -5.60 -5.09
N VAL A 40 -5.59 -6.80 -4.93
CA VAL A 40 -5.21 -7.70 -3.84
C VAL A 40 -4.23 -8.73 -4.40
N VAL A 41 -2.93 -8.50 -4.19
CA VAL A 41 -1.86 -9.41 -4.64
C VAL A 41 -1.94 -10.74 -3.89
N GLN A 42 -2.14 -10.70 -2.58
CA GLN A 42 -2.31 -11.88 -1.73
C GLN A 42 -3.51 -11.67 -0.80
N PRO A 43 -4.54 -12.53 -0.87
CA PRO A 43 -5.65 -12.47 0.08
C PRO A 43 -5.20 -12.78 1.51
N GLY A 44 -5.54 -11.90 2.45
CA GLY A 44 -5.41 -12.19 3.87
C GLY A 44 -6.62 -12.92 4.43
N GLU A 45 -6.47 -13.52 5.60
CA GLU A 45 -7.55 -14.24 6.29
C GLU A 45 -8.29 -13.36 7.31
N GLY A 46 -9.49 -13.80 7.69
CA GLY A 46 -10.30 -13.18 8.74
C GLY A 46 -11.14 -11.97 8.30
N PRO A 47 -11.92 -11.39 9.23
CA PRO A 47 -12.88 -10.35 8.93
C PRO A 47 -12.22 -9.06 8.42
N PRO A 48 -13.00 -8.15 7.79
CA PRO A 48 -12.51 -6.82 7.44
C PRO A 48 -11.94 -6.08 8.65
N VAL A 49 -10.92 -5.23 8.42
CA VAL A 49 -10.33 -4.41 9.48
C VAL A 49 -11.38 -3.43 9.99
N PRO A 50 -11.68 -3.41 11.30
CA PRO A 50 -12.65 -2.48 11.85
C PRO A 50 -12.24 -1.02 11.65
N GLN A 51 -13.24 -0.14 11.56
CA GLN A 51 -12.99 1.29 11.57
C GLN A 51 -12.24 1.69 12.86
N ASN A 52 -11.30 2.62 12.74
CA ASN A 52 -10.48 3.09 13.87
C ASN A 52 -9.60 2.02 14.52
N ALA A 53 -9.31 0.90 13.86
CA ALA A 53 -8.35 -0.08 14.37
C ALA A 53 -6.92 0.49 14.46
N SER A 54 -6.12 -0.09 15.35
CA SER A 54 -4.66 0.04 15.28
C SER A 54 -4.11 -1.14 14.49
N VAL A 55 -3.31 -0.87 13.47
CA VAL A 55 -2.75 -1.88 12.56
C VAL A 55 -1.22 -1.88 12.64
N LEU A 56 -0.62 -3.04 12.34
CA LEU A 56 0.81 -3.18 12.11
C LEU A 56 1.01 -3.33 10.59
N ILE A 57 1.90 -2.53 10.02
CA ILE A 57 2.06 -2.44 8.57
C ILE A 57 3.54 -2.37 8.16
N HIS A 58 3.87 -3.07 7.07
CA HIS A 58 5.04 -2.77 6.23
C HIS A 58 4.55 -2.17 4.92
N TYR A 59 5.21 -1.14 4.42
CA TYR A 59 4.82 -0.50 3.18
C TYR A 59 6.05 0.02 2.44
N SER A 60 5.89 0.19 1.14
CA SER A 60 6.82 0.89 0.25
C SER A 60 6.00 1.77 -0.68
N GLY A 61 6.39 3.03 -0.82
CA GLY A 61 5.83 4.00 -1.76
C GLY A 61 6.79 4.21 -2.93
N PHE A 62 6.27 4.15 -4.15
CA PHE A 62 7.03 4.34 -5.38
C PHE A 62 6.46 5.51 -6.19
N LEU A 63 7.33 6.19 -6.93
CA LEU A 63 6.93 7.12 -7.99
C LEU A 63 6.94 6.37 -9.33
N GLU A 64 6.15 6.85 -10.29
CA GLU A 64 6.13 6.25 -11.62
C GLU A 64 7.53 6.30 -12.26
N TYR A 65 7.94 5.21 -12.89
CA TYR A 65 9.27 5.02 -13.49
C TYR A 65 10.45 5.01 -12.50
N SER A 66 10.19 4.97 -11.19
CA SER A 66 11.23 4.77 -10.17
C SER A 66 11.29 3.32 -9.74
N ASP A 67 12.44 2.69 -9.89
CA ASP A 67 12.71 1.35 -9.38
C ASP A 67 13.04 1.34 -7.87
N GLN A 68 13.30 2.51 -7.30
CA GLN A 68 13.53 2.72 -5.88
C GLN A 68 12.31 3.35 -5.20
N PRO A 69 11.94 2.89 -3.99
CA PRO A 69 10.87 3.52 -3.23
C PRO A 69 11.32 4.90 -2.72
N PHE A 70 10.43 5.89 -2.76
CA PHE A 70 10.68 7.19 -2.12
C PHE A 70 10.56 7.09 -0.59
N GLU A 71 9.80 6.12 -0.09
CA GLU A 71 9.64 5.81 1.34
C GLU A 71 9.38 4.31 1.51
N THR A 72 10.04 3.67 2.49
CA THR A 72 9.78 2.26 2.80
C THR A 72 10.05 1.91 4.26
N THR A 73 9.25 0.99 4.79
CA THR A 73 9.39 0.40 6.13
C THR A 73 9.75 -1.09 6.08
N THR A 74 10.02 -1.66 4.90
CA THR A 74 10.43 -3.06 4.75
C THR A 74 11.80 -3.33 5.38
N ASN A 75 12.59 -2.28 5.55
CA ASN A 75 13.95 -2.33 6.09
C ASN A 75 13.92 -2.39 7.63
N PHE A 76 12.76 -2.16 8.24
CA PHE A 76 12.61 -2.13 9.68
C PHE A 76 12.47 -3.56 10.21
N ARG A 77 13.10 -3.82 11.36
CA ARG A 77 13.01 -5.14 12.01
C ARG A 77 11.59 -5.52 12.40
N TYR A 78 10.72 -4.54 12.65
CA TYR A 78 9.35 -4.75 13.09
C TYR A 78 8.41 -3.82 12.29
N PRO A 79 7.15 -4.24 12.04
CA PRO A 79 6.17 -3.42 11.36
C PRO A 79 5.81 -2.17 12.19
N VAL A 80 5.44 -1.10 11.50
CA VAL A 80 5.06 0.17 12.13
C VAL A 80 3.61 0.07 12.61
N MET A 81 3.34 0.56 13.83
CA MET A 81 1.97 0.66 14.36
C MET A 81 1.31 1.95 13.91
N MET A 82 0.07 1.86 13.42
CA MET A 82 -0.69 3.01 12.94
C MET A 82 -2.16 2.96 13.37
N LYS A 83 -2.72 4.12 13.73
CA LYS A 83 -4.15 4.30 14.02
C LYS A 83 -4.91 4.72 12.77
N LEU A 84 -5.86 3.90 12.33
CA LEU A 84 -6.74 4.21 11.21
C LEU A 84 -7.82 5.23 11.61
N GLY A 85 -8.37 5.95 10.62
CA GLY A 85 -9.53 6.83 10.79
C GLY A 85 -9.29 8.17 11.49
N ARG A 86 -8.04 8.55 11.78
CA ARG A 86 -7.71 9.81 12.49
C ARG A 86 -6.97 10.85 11.64
N GLY A 87 -7.06 10.76 10.31
CA GLY A 87 -6.31 11.65 9.41
C GLY A 87 -4.79 11.40 9.42
N THR A 88 -4.35 10.28 9.99
CA THR A 88 -2.95 9.85 9.95
C THR A 88 -2.56 9.61 8.49
N ARG A 89 -1.60 10.38 7.98
CA ARG A 89 -1.07 10.21 6.61
C ARG A 89 -0.06 9.06 6.59
N PHE A 90 -0.16 8.19 5.61
CA PHE A 90 0.78 7.07 5.43
C PHE A 90 2.14 7.53 4.91
N PHE A 91 2.17 8.58 4.09
CA PHE A 91 3.36 9.11 3.45
C PHE A 91 3.73 10.47 4.03
N THR A 92 5.00 10.67 4.29
CA THR A 92 5.53 12.02 4.50
C THR A 92 5.46 12.80 3.19
N GLN A 93 5.38 14.13 3.26
CA GLN A 93 5.22 14.98 2.07
C GLN A 93 6.38 14.74 1.10
N VAL A 94 6.07 14.30 -0.13
CA VAL A 94 7.03 14.32 -1.23
C VAL A 94 7.20 15.79 -1.62
N GLU A 95 8.29 16.42 -1.20
CA GLU A 95 8.72 17.68 -1.80
C GLU A 95 9.17 17.39 -3.24
N GLN A 96 8.57 18.10 -4.20
CA GLN A 96 9.03 18.12 -5.60
C GLN A 96 10.22 19.07 -5.72
#